data_AF-A0A4R3J3Q9-F1
#
_entry.id   AF-A0A4R3J3Q9-F1
#
_cell.length_a   1.000
_cell.length_b   1.000
_cell.length_c   1.000
_cell.angle_alpha   90.00
_cell.angle_beta   90.00
_cell.angle_gamma   90.00
#
_symmetry.space_group_name_H-M   'P 1'
#
loop_
_entity.id
_entity.type
_entity.pdbx_description
1 polymer ?
#
loop_
_entity_poly.entity_id
_entity_poly.type
_entity_poly.pdbx_seq_one_letter_code
_entity_poly.pdbx_strand_id
1 'polypeptide(L)' 'MSDAHLLETLAETEGYTTTDALLEDSVFDSLCPAICTNPGCGYTSNLEPDQDRGWCEICSENSMKSALILAGLI' A
#
# COMPACT_ATOMS: atom_id res chain seq x y z
N MET A 1 6.97 1.46 11.27
CA MET A 1 7.37 2.38 10.19
C MET A 1 6.27 3.41 10.03
N SER A 2 6.55 4.62 9.55
CA SER A 2 5.48 5.58 9.25
C SER A 2 4.75 5.18 7.96
N ASP A 3 3.48 5.56 7.84
CA ASP A 3 2.69 5.31 6.62
C ASP A 3 3.35 5.97 5.39
N ALA A 4 3.95 7.15 5.54
CA ALA A 4 4.71 7.82 4.47
C ALA A 4 5.88 6.97 3.94
N HIS A 5 6.66 6.34 4.83
CA HIS A 5 7.78 5.50 4.41
C HIS A 5 7.32 4.20 3.75
N LEU A 6 6.20 3.63 4.20
CA LEU A 6 5.58 2.48 3.55
C LEU A 6 5.07 2.84 2.15
N LEU A 7 4.49 4.03 1.98
CA LEU A 7 4.02 4.53 0.69
C LEU A 7 5.17 4.75 -0.30
N GLU A 8 6.29 5.33 0.16
CA GLU A 8 7.53 5.45 -0.63
C GLU A 8 8.04 4.07 -1.07
N THR A 9 8.13 3.13 -0.13
CA THR A 9 8.58 1.75 -0.40
C THR A 9 7.67 1.05 -1.41
N LEU A 10 6.35 1.22 -1.27
CA LEU A 10 5.36 0.65 -2.17
C LEU A 10 5.50 1.24 -3.59
N ALA A 11 5.65 2.55 -3.72
CA ALA A 11 5.86 3.21 -5.01
C ALA A 11 7.13 2.70 -5.71
N GLU A 12 8.24 2.59 -4.98
CA GLU A 12 9.49 2.03 -5.50
C GLU A 12 9.33 0.56 -5.92
N THR A 13 8.63 -0.25 -5.13
CA THR A 13 8.39 -1.68 -5.39
C THR A 13 7.55 -1.91 -6.65
N GLU A 14 6.53 -1.07 -6.85
CA GLU A 14 5.66 -1.11 -8.03
C GLU A 14 6.28 -0.44 -9.27
N GLY A 15 7.47 0.17 -9.14
CA GLY A 15 8.23 0.75 -10.24
C GLY A 15 7.90 2.21 -10.57
N TYR A 16 7.20 2.91 -9.68
CA TYR A 16 6.93 4.34 -9.83
C TYR A 16 8.11 5.19 -9.35
N THR A 17 8.29 6.36 -9.98
CA THR A 17 9.35 7.32 -9.59
C THR A 17 8.97 8.16 -8.38
N THR A 18 7.67 8.37 -8.15
CA THR A 18 7.15 9.17 -7.03
C THR A 18 5.88 8.52 -6.47
N THR A 19 5.58 8.81 -5.21
CA THR A 19 4.31 8.43 -4.58
C THR A 19 3.11 9.03 -5.32
N ASP A 20 3.25 10.26 -5.83
CA ASP A 20 2.17 10.93 -6.56
C ASP A 20 1.79 10.17 -7.83
N ALA A 21 2.76 9.64 -8.58
CA ALA A 21 2.49 8.84 -9.78
C ALA A 21 1.74 7.55 -9.45
N LEU A 22 2.11 6.87 -8.35
CA LEU A 22 1.37 5.71 -7.84
C LEU A 22 -0.08 6.08 -7.46
N LEU A 23 -0.26 7.21 -6.78
CA LEU A 23 -1.57 7.65 -6.29
C LEU A 23 -2.50 8.09 -7.43
N GLU A 24 -1.96 8.78 -8.45
CA GLU A 24 -2.70 9.19 -9.64
C GLU A 24 -3.28 7.99 -10.41
N ASP A 25 -2.50 6.92 -10.56
CA ASP A 25 -2.98 5.68 -11.19
C ASP A 25 -3.97 4.92 -10.29
N SER A 26 -3.74 4.95 -8.97
CA SER A 26 -4.56 4.21 -8.00
C SER A 26 -5.95 4.80 -7.75
N VAL A 27 -6.13 6.13 -7.88
CA VAL A 27 -7.37 6.81 -7.44
C VAL A 27 -8.60 6.47 -8.31
N PHE A 28 -8.38 5.99 -9.53
CA PHE A 28 -9.46 5.62 -10.47
C PHE A 28 -9.59 4.12 -10.70
N ASP A 29 -8.75 3.30 -10.06
CA ASP A 29 -8.78 1.85 -10.21
C ASP A 29 -9.68 1.20 -9.14
N SER A 30 -10.22 0.04 -9.51
CA SER A 30 -10.96 -0.86 -8.63
C SER A 30 -10.07 -1.61 -7.64
N LEU A 31 -8.77 -1.72 -7.92
CA LEU A 31 -7.78 -2.31 -7.04
C LEU A 31 -6.57 -1.38 -6.93
N CYS A 32 -6.03 -1.27 -5.72
CA CYS A 32 -4.94 -0.39 -5.38
C CYS A 32 -3.76 -1.21 -4.85
N PRO A 33 -2.51 -0.88 -5.23
CA PRO A 33 -1.34 -1.45 -4.60
C PRO A 33 -1.37 -1.23 -3.09
N ALA A 34 -0.96 -2.24 -2.36
CA ALA A 34 -0.98 -2.28 -0.90
C ALA A 34 0.29 -2.94 -0.37
N ILE A 35 0.65 -2.61 0.87
CA ILE A 35 1.83 -3.15 1.54
C ILE A 35 1.52 -3.55 2.98
N CYS A 36 2.17 -4.61 3.45
CA CYS A 36 2.13 -5.01 4.84
C CYS A 36 2.82 -3.96 5.74
N THR A 37 2.12 -3.56 6.80
CA THR A 37 2.59 -2.54 7.76
C THR A 37 3.46 -3.11 8.87
N ASN A 38 3.54 -4.45 9.01
CA ASN A 38 4.39 -5.09 10.00
C ASN A 38 5.88 -4.81 9.69
N PRO A 39 6.68 -4.39 10.70
CA PRO A 39 8.08 -4.04 10.49
C PRO A 39 8.88 -5.15 9.81
N GLY A 40 9.51 -4.83 8.68
CA GLY A 40 10.39 -5.75 7.96
C GLY A 40 9.70 -6.79 7.08
N CYS A 41 8.37 -6.78 6.95
CA CYS A 41 7.67 -7.70 6.04
C CYS A 41 7.83 -7.30 4.57
N GLY A 42 7.40 -6.08 4.21
CA GLY A 42 7.52 -5.55 2.85
C GLY A 42 6.71 -6.29 1.78
N TYR A 43 5.85 -7.25 2.16
CA TYR A 43 4.97 -7.94 1.21
C TYR A 43 3.97 -6.95 0.59
N THR A 44 3.83 -6.99 -0.74
CA THR A 44 2.86 -6.20 -1.50
C THR A 44 1.81 -7.09 -2.17
N SER A 45 0.64 -6.51 -2.42
CA SER A 45 -0.44 -7.12 -3.23
C SER A 45 -1.41 -6.01 -3.67
N ASN A 46 -2.34 -6.32 -4.55
CA ASN A 46 -3.45 -5.43 -4.88
C ASN A 46 -4.67 -5.72 -3.98
N LEU A 47 -5.24 -4.68 -3.37
CA LEU A 47 -6.40 -4.73 -2.48
C LEU A 47 -7.42 -3.66 -2.85
N GLU A 48 -8.58 -3.65 -2.19
CA GLU A 48 -9.56 -2.56 -2.37
C GLU A 48 -8.94 -1.20 -1.96
N PRO A 49 -9.31 -0.10 -2.62
CA PRO A 49 -8.71 1.20 -2.36
C PRO A 49 -8.83 1.68 -0.91
N ASP A 50 -9.92 1.36 -0.21
CA ASP A 50 -10.20 1.73 1.19
C ASP A 50 -9.72 0.71 2.23
N GLN A 51 -8.90 -0.27 1.81
CA GLN A 51 -8.49 -1.35 2.69
C GLN A 51 -7.46 -0.90 3.75
N ASP A 52 -7.88 -0.86 5.03
CA ASP A 52 -7.04 -0.47 6.17
C ASP A 52 -6.55 -1.66 7.04
N ARG A 53 -7.00 -2.88 6.73
CA ARG A 53 -6.70 -4.14 7.47
C ARG A 53 -6.69 -5.39 6.59
N GLY A 54 -6.00 -5.34 5.45
CA GLY A 54 -5.86 -6.44 4.48
C GLY A 54 -5.04 -7.61 5.00
N TRP A 55 -5.33 -8.82 4.52
CA TRP A 55 -4.59 -10.03 4.88
C TRP A 55 -3.20 -10.04 4.25
N CYS A 56 -2.16 -10.28 5.05
CA CYS A 56 -0.79 -10.48 4.60
C CYS A 56 -0.45 -11.97 4.58
N GLU A 57 -0.07 -12.50 3.41
CA GLU A 57 0.29 -13.93 3.26
C GLU A 57 1.59 -14.32 3.96
N ILE A 58 2.46 -13.35 4.24
CA ILE A 58 3.74 -13.60 4.92
C ILE A 58 3.58 -13.55 6.45
N CYS A 59 2.81 -12.59 6.96
CA CYS A 59 2.59 -12.44 8.41
C CYS A 59 1.44 -13.31 8.93
N SER A 60 0.53 -13.77 8.07
CA SER A 60 -0.73 -14.42 8.47
C SER A 60 -1.57 -13.55 9.41
N GLU A 61 -1.64 -12.25 9.13
CA GLU A 61 -2.34 -11.24 9.92
C GLU A 61 -3.01 -10.20 9.01
N ASN A 62 -4.02 -9.51 9.51
CA ASN A 62 -4.71 -8.39 8.84
C ASN A 62 -3.91 -7.07 8.95
N SER A 63 -2.69 -7.06 8.43
CA SER A 63 -1.72 -5.97 8.59
C SER A 63 -1.43 -5.16 7.32
N MET A 64 -2.13 -5.39 6.20
CA MET A 64 -1.92 -4.64 4.96
C MET A 64 -2.80 -3.40 4.86
N LYS A 65 -2.26 -2.33 4.27
CA LYS A 65 -2.99 -1.11 3.89
C LYS A 65 -2.78 -0.79 2.42
N SER A 66 -3.80 -0.29 1.75
CA SER A 66 -3.71 0.25 0.37
C SER A 66 -2.90 1.56 0.33
N ALA A 67 -2.43 1.95 -0.87
CA ALA A 67 -1.71 3.19 -1.08
C ALA A 67 -2.54 4.43 -0.70
N LEU A 68 -3.85 4.43 -0.99
CA LEU A 68 -4.72 5.58 -0.69
C LEU A 68 -4.95 5.76 0.83
N ILE A 69 -5.06 4.66 1.58
CA ILE A 69 -5.12 4.70 3.05
C ILE A 69 -3.79 5.20 3.63
N LEU A 70 -2.65 4.71 3.12
CA LEU A 70 -1.32 5.18 3.56
C LEU A 70 -1.11 6.68 3.29
N ALA A 71 -1.66 7.19 2.19
CA ALA A 71 -1.64 8.60 1.84
C ALA A 71 -2.65 9.45 2.65
N GLY A 72 -3.59 8.82 3.37
CA GLY A 72 -4.64 9.51 4.13
C GLY A 72 -5.67 10.22 3.25
N LEU A 73 -5.90 9.73 2.04
CA LEU A 73 -6.85 10.31 1.08
C LEU A 73 -8.30 9.85 1.31
N ILE A 74 -8.48 8.67 1.92
CA ILE A 74 -9.77 8.06 2.28
C ILE A 74 -9.70 7.35 3.63
#